data_AF-A0A1W2FXU8-F1
#
_entry.id   AF-A0A1W2FXU8-F1
#
_cell.length_a   1.000
_cell.length_b   1.000
_cell.length_c   1.000
_cell.angle_alpha   90.00
_cell.angle_beta   90.00
_cell.angle_gamma   90.00
#
_symmetry.space_group_name_H-M   'P 1'
#
loop_
_entity.id
_entity.type
_entity.pdbx_description
1 polymer ?
#
loop_
_entity_poly.entity_id
_entity_poly.type
_entity_poly.pdbx_seq_one_letter_code
_entity_poly.pdbx_strand_id
1 'polypeptide(L)'
;MLVNDLFPLDLSRLGEFNDKLRGLLREGWHIPDSVVDIRLHKPTEDVQADINRVQVFGSTLDDLEVVGVIAGHRLRLRTVQGILEVVDFPGADPYLLFDDDDVNNAHLAWDGDATAALLLPLNWTITAFLKPESSIQDLPEGIEVVVVTNSNTIVAHFREAGLRNLARFVPPEMKRRIYISLEGDAPPVHLGTISFATISAPFQLQVPIHESPLPGEAALHKSSLIRPYCLLAAQPIQASAAVFWKEIVDYCRAAASIYTWVSLASNVQVSEAGVRIEFLGFRRVSFQLPPPESLEVQKVSSTLILREWAFQEASPDRLLAISQVVSLYDQDDPFQHAEDIKASAEVIYVGLRSDAVAEVVKTSRDAYTQTNETVRQALKSSQDLIKASMERFLAGLVAVGAVTIANASRALTDDMSRLLMLFIAGFFVVLALVALVIEGPLLSLQIKNLHHDVRQGAPLLTEDQIRSITESRSVTKTRIRVQTVRIAIPVIYGSLVCAIAIWGYP
;
A
#
# COMPACT_ATOMS: atom_id res chain seq x y z
N MET A 1 -5.86 -10.77 32.63
CA MET A 1 -5.58 -12.22 32.64
C MET A 1 -6.54 -12.87 31.67
N LEU A 2 -6.17 -12.97 30.39
CA LEU A 2 -6.83 -13.86 29.45
C LEU A 2 -6.04 -15.17 29.51
N VAL A 3 -6.72 -16.25 29.86
CA VAL A 3 -6.19 -17.60 29.70
C VAL A 3 -5.92 -17.74 28.21
N ASN A 4 -4.65 -17.84 27.81
CA ASN A 4 -4.31 -18.16 26.44
C ASN A 4 -4.84 -19.57 26.18
N ASP A 5 -5.96 -19.67 25.47
CA ASP A 5 -6.42 -20.91 24.88
C ASP A 5 -5.35 -21.33 23.86
N LEU A 6 -4.40 -22.14 24.31
CA LEU A 6 -3.44 -22.84 23.46
C LEU A 6 -4.13 -24.11 23.01
N PHE A 7 -4.12 -24.39 21.71
CA PHE A 7 -4.55 -25.70 21.22
C PHE A 7 -3.31 -26.55 20.93
N PRO A 8 -3.33 -27.84 21.31
CA PRO A 8 -2.26 -28.76 20.98
C PRO A 8 -2.35 -29.18 19.51
N LEU A 9 -1.23 -29.09 18.79
CA LEU A 9 -1.05 -29.67 17.46
C LEU A 9 -0.16 -30.91 17.60
N ASP A 10 -0.67 -32.07 17.20
CA ASP A 10 0.08 -33.33 17.21
C ASP A 10 1.01 -33.39 15.97
N LEU A 11 2.31 -33.44 16.24
CA LEU A 11 3.38 -33.53 15.25
C LEU A 11 4.03 -34.91 15.22
N SER A 12 3.47 -35.91 15.92
CA SER A 12 4.05 -37.27 16.03
C SER A 12 4.35 -37.90 14.67
N ARG A 13 3.41 -37.82 13.73
CA ARG A 13 3.57 -38.32 12.35
C ARG A 13 4.62 -37.56 11.55
N LEU A 14 4.76 -36.27 11.80
CA LEU A 14 5.84 -35.48 11.22
C LEU A 14 7.19 -35.92 11.83
N GLY A 15 7.21 -36.34 13.10
CA GLY A 15 8.36 -36.95 13.76
C GLY A 15 8.78 -38.25 13.09
N GLU A 16 7.83 -39.16 12.87
CA GLU A 16 8.04 -40.41 12.12
C GLU A 16 8.53 -40.15 10.69
N PHE A 17 7.97 -39.13 10.03
CA PHE A 17 8.44 -38.67 8.71
C PHE A 17 9.90 -38.22 8.77
N ASN A 18 10.28 -37.43 9.78
CA ASN A 18 11.66 -36.94 9.94
C ASN A 18 12.64 -38.10 10.20
N ASP A 19 12.25 -39.10 10.99
CA ASP A 19 13.08 -40.27 11.25
C ASP A 19 13.32 -41.09 9.97
N LYS A 20 12.28 -41.28 9.14
CA LYS A 20 12.41 -41.91 7.82
C LYS A 20 13.33 -41.09 6.89
N LEU A 21 13.14 -39.77 6.86
CA LEU A 21 13.96 -38.85 6.06
C LEU A 21 15.44 -38.93 6.44
N ARG A 22 15.74 -38.89 7.74
CA ARG A 22 17.11 -39.06 8.27
C ARG A 22 17.70 -40.42 7.92
N GLY A 23 16.88 -41.47 7.87
CA GLY A 23 17.27 -42.78 7.36
C GLY A 23 17.80 -42.70 5.93
N LEU A 24 17.03 -42.11 5.01
CA LEU A 24 17.45 -41.95 3.62
C LEU A 24 18.69 -41.06 3.46
N LEU A 25 18.79 -39.96 4.22
CA LEU A 25 19.98 -39.11 4.17
C LEU A 25 21.27 -39.86 4.56
N ARG A 26 21.19 -40.82 5.49
CA ARG A 26 22.33 -41.70 5.83
C ARG A 26 22.67 -42.70 4.73
N GLU A 27 21.72 -43.03 3.86
CA GLU A 27 21.89 -43.95 2.72
C GLU A 27 22.37 -43.23 1.43
N GLY A 28 22.85 -41.99 1.55
CA GLY A 28 23.41 -41.23 0.43
C GLY A 28 22.40 -40.45 -0.38
N TRP A 29 21.16 -40.28 0.11
CA TRP A 29 20.23 -39.30 -0.45
C TRP A 29 20.62 -37.88 -0.04
N HIS A 30 20.32 -36.92 -0.90
CA HIS A 30 20.66 -35.52 -0.69
C HIS A 30 19.43 -34.63 -0.89
N ILE A 31 19.37 -33.51 -0.16
CA ILE A 31 18.33 -32.48 -0.35
C ILE A 31 19.01 -31.24 -0.92
N PRO A 32 18.67 -30.80 -2.14
CA PRO A 32 19.09 -29.49 -2.61
C PRO A 32 18.32 -28.42 -1.82
N ASP A 33 19.01 -27.36 -1.40
CA ASP A 33 18.41 -26.27 -0.63
C ASP A 33 17.17 -25.69 -1.35
N SER A 34 15.99 -25.98 -0.81
CA SER A 34 14.69 -25.62 -1.39
C SER A 34 13.69 -25.39 -0.27
N VAL A 35 12.93 -24.30 -0.35
CA VAL A 35 12.07 -23.82 0.75
C VAL A 35 10.62 -24.32 0.67
N VAL A 36 10.18 -24.78 -0.51
CA VAL A 36 8.75 -25.05 -0.75
C VAL A 36 8.45 -26.54 -0.91
N ASP A 37 9.40 -27.29 -1.49
CA ASP A 37 9.30 -28.75 -1.62
C ASP A 37 10.57 -29.38 -1.06
N ILE A 38 10.43 -30.42 -0.22
CA ILE A 38 11.58 -31.25 0.13
C ILE A 38 11.86 -32.16 -1.06
N ARG A 39 12.93 -31.86 -1.79
CA ARG A 39 13.38 -32.64 -2.95
C ARG A 39 14.49 -33.57 -2.51
N LEU A 40 14.26 -34.87 -2.57
CA LEU A 40 15.29 -35.86 -2.33
C LEU A 40 15.88 -36.29 -3.67
N HIS A 41 17.19 -36.24 -3.82
CA HIS A 41 17.87 -36.72 -5.01
C HIS A 41 18.93 -37.76 -4.65
N LYS A 42 19.05 -38.77 -5.51
CA LYS A 42 20.11 -39.79 -5.41
C LYS A 42 20.44 -40.35 -6.80
N PRO A 43 21.73 -40.34 -7.20
CA PRO A 43 22.19 -41.17 -8.31
C PRO A 43 22.18 -42.64 -7.87
N THR A 44 21.66 -43.54 -8.71
CA THR A 44 21.48 -44.94 -8.33
C THR A 44 21.78 -45.91 -9.47
N GLU A 45 22.25 -47.09 -9.09
CA GLU A 45 22.43 -48.24 -9.98
C GLU A 45 21.26 -49.25 -9.84
N ASP A 46 20.53 -49.22 -8.71
CA ASP A 46 19.37 -50.07 -8.44
C ASP A 46 18.12 -49.21 -8.23
N VAL A 47 17.54 -48.82 -9.36
CA VAL A 47 16.40 -47.90 -9.42
C VAL A 47 15.20 -48.47 -8.68
N GLN A 48 14.90 -49.76 -8.87
CA GLN A 48 13.72 -50.38 -8.29
C GLN A 48 13.81 -50.43 -6.75
N ALA A 49 14.99 -50.76 -6.21
CA ALA A 49 15.18 -50.75 -4.76
C ALA A 49 15.02 -49.34 -4.17
N ASP A 50 15.58 -48.32 -4.81
CA ASP A 50 15.48 -46.94 -4.33
C ASP A 50 14.06 -46.34 -4.52
N ILE A 51 13.32 -46.72 -5.58
CA ILE A 51 11.87 -46.40 -5.70
C ILE A 51 11.11 -46.99 -4.52
N ASN A 52 11.30 -48.28 -4.22
CA ASN A 52 10.59 -48.95 -3.12
C ASN A 52 10.89 -48.29 -1.76
N ARG A 53 12.10 -47.78 -1.56
CA ARG A 53 12.48 -47.05 -0.33
C ARG A 53 11.76 -45.71 -0.20
N VAL A 54 11.60 -44.97 -1.29
CA VAL A 54 10.86 -43.69 -1.27
C VAL A 54 9.36 -43.91 -1.15
N GLN A 55 8.80 -44.99 -1.68
CA GLN A 55 7.38 -45.30 -1.56
C GLN A 55 6.90 -45.47 -0.09
N VAL A 56 7.81 -45.68 0.87
CA VAL A 56 7.53 -45.74 2.32
C VAL A 56 6.94 -44.42 2.88
N PHE A 57 7.09 -43.31 2.14
CA PHE A 57 6.48 -42.02 2.47
C PHE A 57 4.98 -41.95 2.15
N GLY A 58 4.45 -42.84 1.30
CA GLY A 58 3.02 -42.94 1.04
C GLY A 58 2.41 -41.60 0.61
N SER A 59 1.42 -41.11 1.38
CA SER A 59 0.69 -39.88 1.06
C SER A 59 1.52 -38.59 1.10
N THR A 60 2.72 -38.61 1.69
CA THR A 60 3.62 -37.45 1.68
C THR A 60 4.50 -37.38 0.43
N LEU A 61 4.54 -38.44 -0.37
CA LEU A 61 5.16 -38.43 -1.69
C LEU A 61 4.17 -37.79 -2.68
N ASP A 62 4.48 -36.57 -3.13
CA ASP A 62 3.65 -35.86 -4.11
C ASP A 62 3.94 -36.35 -5.52
N ASP A 63 5.23 -36.52 -5.83
CA ASP A 63 5.70 -36.89 -7.14
C ASP A 63 7.07 -37.59 -7.06
N LEU A 64 7.36 -38.41 -8.05
CA LEU A 64 8.61 -39.13 -8.18
C LEU A 64 9.01 -39.10 -9.66
N GLU A 65 10.21 -38.59 -9.88
CA GLU A 65 10.84 -38.45 -11.18
C GLU A 65 12.09 -39.32 -11.24
N VAL A 66 12.24 -40.08 -12.31
CA VAL A 66 13.41 -40.93 -12.56
C VAL A 66 13.97 -40.55 -13.92
N VAL A 67 15.24 -40.14 -13.95
CA VAL A 67 15.91 -39.71 -15.18
C VAL A 67 17.10 -40.62 -15.44
N GLY A 68 17.08 -41.31 -16.57
CA GLY A 68 18.19 -42.12 -17.07
C GLY A 68 18.94 -41.37 -18.17
N VAL A 69 20.27 -41.38 -18.13
CA VAL A 69 21.11 -40.74 -19.15
C VAL A 69 22.07 -41.74 -19.79
N ILE A 70 22.08 -41.76 -21.14
CA ILE A 70 23.02 -42.54 -21.96
C ILE A 70 23.49 -41.73 -23.15
N ALA A 71 24.81 -41.66 -23.38
CA ALA A 71 25.41 -40.93 -24.50
C ALA A 71 24.90 -39.48 -24.71
N GLY A 72 24.47 -38.80 -23.64
CA GLY A 72 23.89 -37.44 -23.69
C GLY A 72 22.38 -37.39 -23.97
N HIS A 73 21.75 -38.52 -24.27
CA HIS A 73 20.31 -38.68 -24.40
C HIS A 73 19.66 -38.99 -23.05
N ARG A 74 18.41 -38.54 -22.87
CA ARG A 74 17.68 -38.64 -21.59
C ARG A 74 16.37 -39.38 -21.76
N LEU A 75 16.11 -40.32 -20.87
CA LEU A 75 14.84 -41.01 -20.68
C LEU A 75 14.27 -40.56 -19.33
N ARG A 76 13.03 -40.06 -19.32
CA ARG A 76 12.39 -39.51 -18.12
C ARG A 76 11.11 -40.27 -17.81
N LEU A 77 11.04 -40.80 -16.60
CA LEU A 77 9.83 -41.37 -16.03
C LEU A 77 9.32 -40.46 -14.92
N ARG A 78 8.00 -40.37 -14.77
CA ARG A 78 7.34 -39.56 -13.74
C ARG A 78 6.09 -40.27 -13.23
N THR A 79 5.73 -40.02 -11.98
CA THR A 79 4.51 -40.59 -11.41
C THR A 79 3.30 -39.74 -11.81
N VAL A 80 2.38 -40.34 -12.56
CA VAL A 80 1.11 -39.72 -12.98
C VAL A 80 -0.02 -40.50 -12.33
N GLN A 81 -0.82 -39.84 -11.49
CA GLN A 81 -1.92 -40.47 -10.73
C GLN A 81 -1.50 -41.70 -9.90
N GLY A 82 -0.25 -41.74 -9.42
CA GLY A 82 0.29 -42.83 -8.61
C GLY A 82 0.91 -43.99 -9.41
N ILE A 83 0.95 -43.90 -10.75
CA ILE A 83 1.60 -44.89 -11.63
C ILE A 83 2.80 -44.24 -12.29
N LEU A 84 3.93 -44.95 -12.37
CA LEU A 84 5.12 -44.48 -13.08
C LEU A 84 4.92 -44.62 -14.59
N GLU A 85 5.03 -43.52 -15.32
CA GLU A 85 4.87 -43.46 -16.78
C GLU A 85 6.10 -42.85 -17.44
N VAL A 86 6.39 -43.24 -18.68
CA VAL A 86 7.45 -42.63 -19.49
C VAL A 86 6.92 -41.31 -20.07
N VAL A 87 7.56 -40.20 -19.72
CA VAL A 87 7.12 -38.84 -20.08
C VAL A 87 8.01 -38.21 -21.15
N ASP A 88 9.27 -38.61 -21.22
CA ASP A 88 10.21 -38.17 -22.24
C ASP A 88 11.14 -39.31 -22.61
N PHE A 89 11.45 -39.44 -23.89
CA PHE A 89 12.34 -40.48 -24.40
C PHE A 89 13.29 -39.91 -25.46
N PRO A 90 14.49 -40.47 -25.61
CA PRO A 90 15.43 -40.08 -26.65
C PRO A 90 14.84 -40.16 -28.06
N GLY A 91 15.00 -39.09 -28.85
CA GLY A 91 14.66 -39.10 -30.28
C GLY A 91 15.62 -39.90 -31.18
N ALA A 92 16.59 -40.61 -30.60
CA ALA A 92 17.51 -41.48 -31.32
C ALA A 92 16.98 -42.93 -31.34
N ASP A 93 17.33 -43.65 -32.39
CA ASP A 93 16.96 -45.06 -32.57
C ASP A 93 17.59 -45.94 -31.46
N PRO A 94 16.81 -46.79 -30.76
CA PRO A 94 17.33 -47.74 -29.77
C PRO A 94 18.58 -48.52 -30.20
N TYR A 95 18.68 -48.93 -31.47
CA TYR A 95 19.85 -49.65 -32.00
C TYR A 95 21.15 -48.85 -31.98
N LEU A 96 21.08 -47.52 -31.89
CA LEU A 96 22.25 -46.64 -31.79
C LEU A 96 22.69 -46.42 -30.35
N LEU A 97 21.84 -46.74 -29.38
CA LEU A 97 22.04 -46.43 -27.96
C LEU A 97 22.30 -47.68 -27.10
N PHE A 98 21.83 -48.86 -27.51
CA PHE A 98 21.85 -50.08 -26.71
C PHE A 98 22.37 -51.29 -27.49
N ASP A 99 22.92 -52.27 -26.78
CA ASP A 99 23.34 -53.57 -27.33
C ASP A 99 22.13 -54.49 -27.56
N ASP A 100 22.26 -55.50 -28.43
CA ASP A 100 21.14 -56.34 -28.93
C ASP A 100 20.22 -56.93 -27.83
N ASP A 101 20.77 -57.23 -26.64
CA ASP A 101 20.01 -57.79 -25.52
C ASP A 101 19.06 -56.76 -24.86
N ASP A 102 19.37 -55.46 -24.95
CA ASP A 102 18.62 -54.36 -24.33
C ASP A 102 17.71 -53.61 -25.32
N VAL A 103 17.92 -53.77 -26.63
CA VAL A 103 17.15 -53.09 -27.69
C VAL A 103 15.65 -53.40 -27.60
N ASN A 104 15.28 -54.64 -27.28
CA ASN A 104 13.87 -55.01 -27.11
C ASN A 104 13.21 -54.25 -25.95
N ASN A 105 13.90 -54.13 -24.83
CA ASN A 105 13.42 -53.36 -23.68
C ASN A 105 13.34 -51.86 -24.01
N ALA A 106 14.28 -51.35 -24.82
CA ALA A 106 14.28 -49.96 -25.26
C ALA A 106 13.10 -49.63 -26.20
N HIS A 107 12.72 -50.56 -27.09
CA HIS A 107 11.50 -50.40 -27.90
C HIS A 107 10.24 -50.38 -27.04
N LEU A 108 10.11 -51.30 -26.09
CA LEU A 108 8.98 -51.31 -25.15
C LEU A 108 8.93 -50.04 -24.30
N ALA A 109 10.09 -49.52 -23.87
CA ALA A 109 10.18 -48.26 -23.14
C ALA A 109 9.67 -47.07 -23.98
N TRP A 110 9.96 -47.02 -25.28
CA TRP A 110 9.49 -45.95 -26.18
C TRP A 110 8.00 -46.04 -26.45
N ASP A 111 7.46 -47.26 -26.42
CA ASP A 111 6.02 -47.51 -26.48
C ASP A 111 5.30 -47.19 -25.15
N GLY A 112 6.05 -46.75 -24.13
CA GLY A 112 5.53 -46.25 -22.85
C GLY A 112 5.59 -47.25 -21.69
N ASP A 113 6.24 -48.41 -21.86
CA ASP A 113 6.39 -49.38 -20.79
C ASP A 113 7.46 -48.94 -19.78
N ALA A 114 7.00 -48.43 -18.63
CA ALA A 114 7.87 -48.00 -17.54
C ALA A 114 8.68 -49.15 -16.93
N THR A 115 8.18 -50.39 -16.95
CA THR A 115 8.92 -51.53 -16.39
C THR A 115 10.09 -51.93 -17.29
N ALA A 116 9.88 -51.92 -18.61
CA ALA A 116 10.95 -52.14 -19.57
C ALA A 116 11.99 -51.01 -19.53
N ALA A 117 11.54 -49.76 -19.39
CA ALA A 117 12.40 -48.60 -19.25
C ALA A 117 13.37 -48.72 -18.05
N LEU A 118 12.90 -49.18 -16.89
CA LEU A 118 13.71 -49.32 -15.67
C LEU A 118 14.78 -50.43 -15.76
N LEU A 119 14.65 -51.38 -16.69
CA LEU A 119 15.63 -52.45 -16.90
C LEU A 119 16.84 -52.00 -17.74
N LEU A 120 16.78 -50.83 -18.37
CA LEU A 120 17.85 -50.34 -19.24
C LEU A 120 19.10 -49.92 -18.44
N PRO A 121 20.32 -50.19 -18.95
CA PRO A 121 21.58 -49.87 -18.28
C PRO A 121 21.93 -48.37 -18.41
N LEU A 122 21.08 -47.49 -17.86
CA LEU A 122 21.28 -46.05 -17.86
C LEU A 122 21.95 -45.57 -16.58
N ASN A 123 22.59 -44.39 -16.65
CA ASN A 123 22.95 -43.66 -15.43
C ASN A 123 21.69 -43.02 -14.86
N TRP A 124 21.12 -43.65 -13.84
CA TRP A 124 19.85 -43.22 -13.26
C TRP A 124 20.02 -42.22 -12.13
N THR A 125 19.12 -41.24 -12.11
CA THR A 125 18.95 -40.31 -10.99
C THR A 125 17.48 -40.29 -10.60
N ILE A 126 17.19 -40.56 -9.33
CA ILE A 126 15.85 -40.47 -8.77
C ILE A 126 15.71 -39.14 -8.05
N THR A 127 14.61 -38.43 -8.32
CA THR A 127 14.18 -37.23 -7.59
C THR A 127 12.79 -37.46 -7.02
N ALA A 128 12.65 -37.40 -5.71
CA ALA A 128 11.38 -37.51 -5.02
C ALA A 128 10.95 -36.15 -4.47
N PHE A 129 9.70 -35.76 -4.72
CA PHE A 129 9.10 -34.53 -4.23
C PHE A 129 8.19 -34.85 -3.05
N LEU A 130 8.55 -34.37 -1.87
CA LEU A 130 7.83 -34.65 -0.64
C LEU A 130 7.07 -33.41 -0.16
N LYS A 131 5.82 -33.64 0.26
CA LYS A 131 4.91 -32.70 0.94
C LYS A 131 4.73 -33.11 2.40
N PRO A 132 5.72 -32.86 3.26
CA PRO A 132 5.70 -33.24 4.68
C PRO A 132 4.45 -32.78 5.44
N GLU A 133 3.89 -31.63 5.10
CA GLU A 133 2.68 -31.07 5.73
C GLU A 133 1.44 -31.97 5.60
N SER A 134 1.38 -32.80 4.55
CA SER A 134 0.30 -33.79 4.36
C SER A 134 0.33 -34.94 5.37
N SER A 135 1.42 -35.09 6.14
CA SER A 135 1.51 -36.08 7.22
C SER A 135 0.69 -35.69 8.46
N ILE A 136 0.38 -34.41 8.61
CA ILE A 136 -0.35 -33.87 9.75
C ILE A 136 -1.84 -34.06 9.51
N GLN A 137 -2.48 -34.86 10.36
CA GLN A 137 -3.93 -35.07 10.29
C GLN A 137 -4.69 -34.00 11.08
N ASP A 138 -5.94 -33.75 10.67
CA ASP A 138 -6.90 -32.94 11.41
C ASP A 138 -6.42 -31.50 11.72
N LEU A 139 -5.72 -30.87 10.76
CA LEU A 139 -5.34 -29.47 10.85
C LEU A 139 -6.58 -28.59 11.03
N PRO A 140 -6.68 -27.81 12.13
CA PRO A 140 -7.79 -26.90 12.34
C PRO A 140 -7.98 -25.91 11.19
N GLU A 141 -9.23 -25.57 10.89
CA GLU A 141 -9.55 -24.53 9.92
C GLU A 141 -8.83 -23.22 10.28
N GLY A 142 -8.08 -22.68 9.33
CA GLY A 142 -7.32 -21.44 9.51
C GLY A 142 -5.86 -21.63 9.89
N ILE A 143 -5.35 -22.87 9.98
CA ILE A 143 -3.91 -23.13 10.16
C ILE A 143 -3.29 -23.62 8.87
N GLU A 144 -2.14 -23.06 8.54
CA GLU A 144 -1.28 -23.50 7.47
C GLU A 144 0.06 -23.93 8.04
N VAL A 145 0.55 -25.11 7.66
CA VAL A 145 1.87 -25.59 8.08
C VAL A 145 2.79 -25.62 6.89
N VAL A 146 3.97 -25.04 7.06
CA VAL A 146 5.07 -25.09 6.09
C VAL A 146 6.21 -25.78 6.80
N VAL A 147 6.65 -26.91 6.25
CA VAL A 147 7.77 -27.66 6.82
C VAL A 147 9.00 -27.46 5.96
N VAL A 148 10.12 -27.20 6.61
CA VAL A 148 11.42 -27.01 5.97
C VAL A 148 12.46 -27.90 6.64
N THR A 149 13.55 -28.18 5.94
CA THR A 149 14.65 -28.98 6.47
C THR A 149 15.36 -28.27 7.62
N ASN A 150 15.72 -27.00 7.44
CA ASN A 150 16.54 -26.23 8.36
C ASN A 150 15.98 -24.81 8.58
N SER A 151 16.21 -24.24 9.76
CA SER A 151 15.83 -22.88 10.13
C SER A 151 16.49 -21.80 9.24
N ASN A 152 17.71 -22.02 8.76
CA ASN A 152 18.41 -21.10 7.86
C ASN A 152 17.67 -20.92 6.53
N THR A 153 17.03 -21.98 6.03
CA THR A 153 16.20 -21.97 4.83
C THR A 153 15.00 -21.05 4.99
N ILE A 154 14.40 -21.01 6.20
CA ILE A 154 13.31 -20.07 6.54
C ILE A 154 13.84 -18.63 6.48
N VAL A 155 14.98 -18.37 7.12
CA VAL A 155 15.60 -17.03 7.17
C VAL A 155 15.90 -16.53 5.76
N ALA A 156 16.56 -17.36 4.93
CA ALA A 156 16.88 -17.03 3.55
C ALA A 156 15.62 -16.69 2.76
N HIS A 157 14.55 -17.48 2.91
CA HIS A 157 13.31 -17.27 2.19
C HIS A 157 12.61 -15.95 2.54
N PHE A 158 12.58 -15.59 3.82
CA PHE A 158 12.06 -14.30 4.25
C PHE A 158 12.90 -13.14 3.71
N ARG A 159 14.23 -13.27 3.69
CA ARG A 159 15.13 -12.24 3.15
C ARG A 159 14.98 -12.06 1.63
N GLU A 160 15.01 -13.16 0.87
CA GLU A 160 14.90 -13.18 -0.60
C GLU A 160 13.56 -12.65 -1.11
N ALA A 161 12.48 -12.89 -0.38
CA ALA A 161 11.16 -12.35 -0.70
C ALA A 161 11.16 -10.83 -0.82
N GLY A 162 11.95 -10.18 0.04
CA GLY A 162 11.95 -8.74 0.22
C GLY A 162 10.63 -8.20 0.79
N LEU A 163 10.65 -6.95 1.25
CA LEU A 163 9.51 -6.29 1.90
C LEU A 163 8.20 -6.47 1.11
N ARG A 164 8.20 -6.23 -0.20
CA ARG A 164 6.99 -6.26 -1.05
C ARG A 164 6.26 -7.62 -1.04
N ASN A 165 6.99 -8.73 -0.99
CA ASN A 165 6.39 -10.06 -1.11
C ASN A 165 6.25 -10.77 0.23
N LEU A 166 6.67 -10.14 1.34
CA LEU A 166 6.49 -10.72 2.67
C LEU A 166 5.02 -11.08 2.93
N ALA A 167 4.06 -10.35 2.34
CA ALA A 167 2.62 -10.64 2.47
C ALA A 167 2.20 -12.02 1.95
N ARG A 168 3.06 -12.71 1.18
CA ARG A 168 2.85 -14.10 0.77
C ARG A 168 3.22 -15.10 1.86
N PHE A 169 4.07 -14.70 2.80
CA PHE A 169 4.60 -15.51 3.90
C PHE A 169 3.82 -15.35 5.20
N VAL A 170 3.04 -14.28 5.27
CA VAL A 170 2.14 -13.99 6.37
C VAL A 170 0.71 -14.22 5.88
N PRO A 171 -0.04 -15.14 6.50
CA PRO A 171 -1.40 -15.42 6.07
C PRO A 171 -2.33 -14.24 6.42
N PRO A 172 -3.47 -14.09 5.70
CA PRO A 172 -4.44 -13.03 5.95
C PRO A 172 -5.05 -13.12 7.35
N GLU A 173 -5.69 -12.04 7.78
CA GLU A 173 -6.46 -11.98 9.03
C GLU A 173 -7.39 -13.19 9.11
N MET A 174 -7.39 -13.88 10.27
CA MET A 174 -8.07 -15.17 10.56
C MET A 174 -7.29 -16.45 10.23
N LYS A 175 -6.06 -16.36 9.72
CA LYS A 175 -5.22 -17.55 9.49
C LYS A 175 -3.88 -17.45 10.22
N ARG A 176 -3.32 -18.60 10.63
CA ARG A 176 -2.00 -18.71 11.25
C ARG A 176 -1.12 -19.64 10.42
N ARG A 177 0.12 -19.23 10.17
CA ARG A 177 1.09 -20.06 9.45
C ARG A 177 2.20 -20.51 10.38
N ILE A 178 2.48 -21.80 10.40
CA ILE A 178 3.49 -22.40 11.27
C ILE A 178 4.62 -22.92 10.38
N TYR A 179 5.80 -22.35 10.54
CA TYR A 179 7.02 -22.82 9.91
C TYR A 179 7.70 -23.82 10.85
N ILE A 180 7.87 -25.06 10.41
CA ILE A 180 8.47 -26.15 11.20
C ILE A 180 9.81 -26.55 10.58
N SER A 181 10.89 -26.44 11.36
CA SER A 181 12.21 -26.96 11.00
C SER A 181 12.35 -28.42 11.43
N LEU A 182 12.79 -29.29 10.51
CA LEU A 182 13.07 -30.70 10.79
C LEU A 182 14.40 -30.92 11.53
N GLU A 183 15.26 -29.89 11.52
CA GLU A 183 16.53 -29.84 12.23
C GLU A 183 16.49 -28.85 13.42
N GLY A 184 17.32 -29.14 14.42
CA GLY A 184 17.44 -28.36 15.64
C GLY A 184 16.55 -28.85 16.78
N ASP A 185 16.78 -28.27 17.96
CA ASP A 185 15.95 -28.45 19.14
C ASP A 185 15.84 -27.11 19.85
N ALA A 186 14.71 -26.42 19.63
CA ALA A 186 14.44 -25.12 20.20
C ALA A 186 12.96 -24.99 20.56
N PRO A 187 12.62 -24.28 21.65
CA PRO A 187 11.24 -23.97 21.96
C PRO A 187 10.60 -23.16 20.82
N PRO A 188 9.29 -23.30 20.61
CA PRO A 188 8.59 -22.55 19.58
C PRO A 188 8.57 -21.05 19.89
N VAL A 189 8.57 -20.26 18.82
CA VAL A 189 8.40 -18.80 18.87
C VAL A 189 7.12 -18.45 18.13
N HIS A 190 6.25 -17.67 18.77
CA HIS A 190 5.01 -17.20 18.19
C HIS A 190 5.10 -15.69 17.97
N LEU A 191 4.93 -15.25 16.72
CA LEU A 191 4.91 -13.84 16.33
C LEU A 191 3.58 -13.56 15.62
N GLY A 192 2.65 -12.83 16.23
CA GLY A 192 1.41 -12.42 15.59
C GLY A 192 0.65 -13.58 14.95
N THR A 193 0.62 -13.62 13.62
CA THR A 193 -0.04 -14.65 12.81
C THR A 193 0.90 -15.74 12.28
N ILE A 194 2.19 -15.68 12.60
CA ILE A 194 3.18 -16.70 12.24
C ILE A 194 3.77 -17.37 13.48
N SER A 195 4.20 -18.62 13.34
CA SER A 195 4.90 -19.37 14.38
C SER A 195 6.11 -20.07 13.78
N PHE A 196 7.18 -20.19 14.55
CA PHE A 196 8.37 -20.96 14.21
C PHE A 196 8.56 -22.05 15.25
N ALA A 197 8.79 -23.28 14.81
CA ALA A 197 9.01 -24.41 15.70
C ALA A 197 10.06 -25.35 15.13
N THR A 198 10.77 -26.07 15.99
CA THR A 198 11.55 -27.24 15.58
C THR A 198 10.75 -28.49 15.86
N ILE A 199 11.00 -29.55 15.09
CA ILE A 199 10.47 -30.86 15.43
C ILE A 199 11.35 -31.49 16.52
N SER A 200 10.89 -31.41 17.76
CA SER A 200 11.53 -32.11 18.87
C SER A 200 10.50 -32.75 19.78
N ALA A 201 10.93 -33.79 20.50
CA ALA A 201 10.07 -34.51 21.43
C ALA A 201 9.82 -33.65 22.69
N PRO A 202 8.60 -33.65 23.26
CA PRO A 202 7.41 -34.37 22.83
C PRO A 202 6.79 -33.67 21.61
N PHE A 203 6.45 -34.40 20.55
CA PHE A 203 5.92 -33.91 19.28
C PHE A 203 4.52 -33.27 19.40
N GLN A 204 4.38 -32.30 20.30
CA GLN A 204 3.17 -31.57 20.59
C GLN A 204 3.54 -30.09 20.60
N LEU A 205 2.99 -29.35 19.65
CA LEU A 205 3.17 -27.92 19.56
C LEU A 205 1.96 -27.23 20.18
N GLN A 206 2.18 -26.43 21.21
CA GLN A 206 1.16 -25.55 21.74
C GLN A 206 1.08 -24.30 20.87
N VAL A 207 -0.08 -24.05 20.27
CA VAL A 207 -0.26 -22.94 19.35
C VAL A 207 -1.27 -21.95 19.91
N PRO A 208 -0.93 -20.65 19.99
CA PRO A 208 -1.86 -19.64 20.46
C PRO A 208 -2.92 -19.29 19.39
N ILE A 209 -4.12 -18.95 19.87
CA ILE A 209 -5.15 -18.29 19.05
C ILE A 209 -4.59 -16.99 18.45
N HIS A 210 -5.15 -16.57 17.32
CA HIS A 210 -4.72 -15.37 16.59
C HIS A 210 -4.60 -14.14 17.50
N GLU A 211 -3.49 -13.42 17.38
CA GLU A 211 -3.36 -12.13 18.03
C GLU A 211 -4.27 -11.11 17.34
N SER A 212 -4.98 -10.33 18.16
CA SER A 212 -5.84 -9.25 17.68
C SER A 212 -5.04 -7.97 17.45
N PRO A 213 -5.29 -7.23 16.36
CA PRO A 213 -4.66 -5.92 16.13
C PRO A 213 -4.97 -4.94 17.26
N LEU A 214 -4.09 -3.94 17.43
CA LEU A 214 -4.41 -2.81 18.30
C LEU A 214 -5.64 -2.04 17.77
N PRO A 215 -6.44 -1.39 18.64
CA PRO A 215 -7.69 -0.74 18.23
C PRO A 215 -7.54 0.23 17.05
N GLY A 216 -6.47 1.03 17.02
CA GLY A 216 -6.20 1.97 15.92
C GLY A 216 -5.67 1.32 14.64
N GLU A 217 -5.04 0.15 14.74
CA GLU A 217 -4.45 -0.58 13.61
C GLU A 217 -5.54 -1.31 12.79
N ALA A 218 -6.57 -1.83 13.47
CA ALA A 218 -7.72 -2.47 12.82
C ALA A 218 -8.50 -1.52 11.89
N ALA A 219 -8.59 -0.24 12.24
CA ALA A 219 -9.34 0.77 11.51
C ALA A 219 -8.66 1.21 10.19
N LEU A 220 -7.36 0.96 10.04
CA LEU A 220 -6.58 1.38 8.88
C LEU A 220 -6.51 0.26 7.84
N HIS A 221 -7.53 0.17 6.97
CA HIS A 221 -7.40 -0.57 5.72
C HIS A 221 -6.57 0.24 4.71
N LYS A 222 -5.24 0.23 4.88
CA LYS A 222 -4.32 0.73 3.87
C LYS A 222 -3.52 -0.45 3.32
N SER A 223 -3.76 -0.79 2.05
CA SER A 223 -2.94 -1.65 1.18
C SER A 223 -3.00 -3.17 1.39
N SER A 224 -2.48 -3.89 0.38
CA SER A 224 -2.22 -5.33 0.35
C SER A 224 -0.90 -5.71 1.05
N LEU A 225 -0.36 -4.83 1.91
CA LEU A 225 0.89 -5.03 2.62
C LEU A 225 0.66 -5.68 3.99
N ILE A 226 1.72 -6.25 4.57
CA ILE A 226 1.65 -6.83 5.92
C ILE A 226 1.43 -5.75 6.95
N ARG A 227 0.57 -6.07 7.93
CA ARG A 227 0.41 -5.25 9.12
C ARG A 227 1.50 -5.59 10.14
N PRO A 228 2.09 -4.60 10.82
CA PRO A 228 3.17 -4.82 11.78
C PRO A 228 2.87 -5.89 12.84
N TYR A 229 1.65 -5.91 13.38
CA TYR A 229 1.28 -6.88 14.43
C TYR A 229 1.38 -8.33 13.97
N CYS A 230 1.26 -8.62 12.67
CA CYS A 230 1.36 -9.99 12.17
C CYS A 230 2.74 -10.63 12.42
N LEU A 231 3.77 -9.81 12.67
CA LEU A 231 5.17 -10.21 12.81
C LEU A 231 5.76 -9.97 14.21
N LEU A 232 4.95 -9.48 15.16
CA LEU A 232 5.40 -9.12 16.51
C LEU A 232 4.82 -10.09 17.53
N ALA A 233 5.59 -10.39 18.58
CA ALA A 233 5.09 -11.20 19.69
C ALA A 233 4.26 -10.33 20.66
N ALA A 234 3.07 -10.78 21.06
CA ALA A 234 2.35 -10.17 22.18
C ALA A 234 2.92 -10.53 23.55
N GLN A 235 3.80 -11.52 23.63
CA GLN A 235 4.42 -11.99 24.89
C GLN A 235 5.95 -12.05 24.79
N PRO A 236 6.67 -11.93 25.92
CA PRO A 236 8.12 -12.07 25.95
C PRO A 236 8.55 -13.45 25.41
N ILE A 237 9.49 -13.44 24.47
CA ILE A 237 10.07 -14.67 23.90
C ILE A 237 11.02 -15.29 24.94
N GLN A 238 10.93 -16.60 25.14
CA GLN A 238 11.84 -17.34 26.03
C GLN A 238 13.30 -17.21 25.56
N ALA A 239 14.24 -17.07 26.49
CA ALA A 239 15.64 -16.78 26.18
C ALA A 239 16.30 -17.84 25.27
N SER A 240 16.03 -19.13 25.48
CA SER A 240 16.56 -20.22 24.66
C SER A 240 16.02 -20.18 23.22
N ALA A 241 14.71 -19.93 23.06
CA ALA A 241 14.09 -19.76 21.76
C ALA A 241 14.62 -18.52 21.02
N ALA A 242 14.84 -17.43 21.76
CA ALA A 242 15.38 -16.18 21.21
C ALA A 242 16.80 -16.32 20.66
N VAL A 243 17.60 -17.28 21.15
CA VAL A 243 18.95 -17.53 20.62
C VAL A 243 18.89 -18.32 19.32
N PHE A 244 18.10 -19.41 19.27
CA PHE A 244 18.02 -20.26 18.07
C PHE A 244 17.31 -19.55 16.91
N TRP A 245 16.19 -18.89 17.21
CA TRP A 245 15.38 -18.16 16.23
C TRP A 245 15.80 -16.69 16.09
N LYS A 246 16.97 -16.32 16.60
CA LYS A 246 17.40 -14.91 16.69
C LYS A 246 17.30 -14.20 15.35
N GLU A 247 17.87 -14.78 14.29
CA GLU A 247 17.94 -14.13 12.99
C GLU A 247 16.56 -13.87 12.38
N ILE A 248 15.64 -14.83 12.48
CA ILE A 248 14.28 -14.66 11.93
C ILE A 248 13.47 -13.69 12.79
N VAL A 249 13.63 -13.73 14.11
CA VAL A 249 12.97 -12.80 15.04
C VAL A 249 13.45 -11.37 14.78
N ASP A 250 14.75 -11.16 14.67
CA ASP A 250 15.34 -9.85 14.39
C ASP A 250 14.88 -9.32 13.02
N TYR A 251 14.85 -10.19 12.00
CA TYR A 251 14.32 -9.83 10.68
C TYR A 251 12.83 -9.47 10.72
N CYS A 252 11.99 -10.27 11.38
CA CYS A 252 10.56 -10.01 11.51
C CYS A 252 10.29 -8.70 12.27
N ARG A 253 11.05 -8.43 13.33
CA ARG A 253 10.97 -7.17 14.09
C ARG A 253 11.41 -5.96 13.25
N ALA A 254 12.48 -6.09 12.46
CA ALA A 254 12.92 -5.05 11.55
C ALA A 254 11.88 -4.78 10.44
N ALA A 255 11.30 -5.83 9.86
CA ALA A 255 10.21 -5.71 8.90
C ALA A 255 8.97 -5.06 9.52
N ALA A 256 8.56 -5.46 10.72
CA ALA A 256 7.44 -4.85 11.44
C ALA A 256 7.69 -3.35 11.75
N SER A 257 8.93 -2.99 12.08
CA SER A 257 9.34 -1.59 12.25
C SER A 257 9.16 -0.78 10.96
N ILE A 258 9.59 -1.33 9.81
CA ILE A 258 9.38 -0.68 8.51
C ILE A 258 7.90 -0.56 8.17
N TYR A 259 7.11 -1.61 8.39
CA TYR A 259 5.67 -1.59 8.17
C TYR A 259 4.93 -0.64 9.14
N THR A 260 5.52 -0.35 10.30
CA THR A 260 4.99 0.67 11.20
C THR A 260 5.04 2.03 10.52
N TRP A 261 6.17 2.39 9.91
CA TRP A 261 6.30 3.64 9.16
C TRP A 261 5.33 3.73 7.98
N VAL A 262 5.10 2.61 7.28
CA VAL A 262 4.07 2.51 6.23
C VAL A 262 2.66 2.79 6.81
N SER A 263 2.36 2.23 7.98
CA SER A 263 1.06 2.37 8.64
C SER A 263 0.83 3.79 9.18
N LEU A 264 1.89 4.47 9.62
CA LEU A 264 1.87 5.86 10.09
C LEU A 264 1.79 6.87 8.92
N ALA A 265 2.22 6.47 7.71
CA ALA A 265 2.28 7.38 6.57
C ALA A 265 0.89 7.84 6.11
N SER A 266 0.85 9.08 5.59
CA SER A 266 -0.36 9.62 4.96
C SER A 266 -0.62 8.94 3.62
N ASN A 267 0.43 8.76 2.82
CA ASN A 267 0.39 8.12 1.51
C ASN A 267 1.58 7.17 1.33
N VAL A 268 1.39 6.09 0.57
CA VAL A 268 2.39 5.04 0.33
C VAL A 268 2.44 4.76 -1.17
N GLN A 269 3.63 4.87 -1.76
CA GLN A 269 3.89 4.54 -3.16
C GLN A 269 4.86 3.37 -3.21
N VAL A 270 4.42 2.26 -3.79
CA VAL A 270 5.23 1.06 -3.97
C VAL A 270 5.74 1.04 -5.41
N SER A 271 7.05 1.00 -5.60
CA SER A 271 7.72 0.94 -6.91
C SER A 271 8.76 -0.19 -6.95
N GLU A 272 9.32 -0.50 -8.12
CA GLU A 272 10.41 -1.49 -8.24
C GLU A 272 11.68 -1.06 -7.51
N ALA A 273 11.92 0.26 -7.37
CA ALA A 273 13.04 0.83 -6.65
C ALA A 273 12.85 0.84 -5.11
N GLY A 274 11.69 0.36 -4.62
CA GLY A 274 11.37 0.25 -3.19
C GLY A 274 10.09 0.99 -2.81
N VAL A 275 9.88 1.14 -1.50
CA VAL A 275 8.66 1.74 -0.93
C VAL A 275 8.96 3.18 -0.50
N ARG A 276 8.20 4.12 -1.07
CA ARG A 276 8.24 5.53 -0.70
C ARG A 276 7.02 5.87 0.14
N ILE A 277 7.26 6.55 1.26
CA ILE A 277 6.20 7.00 2.16
C ILE A 277 6.16 8.53 2.19
N GLU A 278 4.96 9.08 2.34
CA GLU A 278 4.75 10.53 2.45
C GLU A 278 3.98 10.86 3.73
N PHE A 279 4.41 11.93 4.40
CA PHE A 279 3.72 12.50 5.55
C PHE A 279 3.17 13.88 5.19
N LEU A 280 1.92 14.12 5.59
CA LEU A 280 1.21 15.38 5.44
C LEU A 280 1.03 16.02 6.82
N GLY A 281 1.98 16.86 7.21
CA GLY A 281 1.94 17.65 8.45
C GLY A 281 1.90 19.15 8.13
N PHE A 282 2.78 19.93 8.77
CA PHE A 282 2.99 21.35 8.47
C PHE A 282 3.47 21.56 7.04
N ARG A 283 4.23 20.59 6.53
CA ARG A 283 4.62 20.48 5.12
C ARG A 283 4.51 19.04 4.66
N ARG A 284 4.56 18.86 3.34
CA ARG A 284 4.63 17.54 2.71
C ARG A 284 6.09 17.12 2.61
N VAL A 285 6.42 15.97 3.20
CA VAL A 285 7.74 15.34 3.11
C VAL A 285 7.61 13.93 2.60
N SER A 286 8.65 13.44 1.91
CA SER A 286 8.68 12.10 1.32
C SER A 286 10.00 11.41 1.63
N PHE A 287 9.93 10.17 2.10
CA PHE A 287 11.10 9.37 2.46
C PHE A 287 11.09 8.03 1.73
N GLN A 288 12.28 7.55 1.38
CA GLN A 288 12.47 6.19 0.88
C GLN A 288 12.71 5.27 2.07
N LEU A 289 11.96 4.17 2.17
CA LEU A 289 12.16 3.21 3.26
C LEU A 289 13.49 2.47 3.11
N PRO A 290 14.28 2.34 4.19
CA PRO A 290 15.50 1.53 4.19
C PRO A 290 15.17 0.04 4.14
N PRO A 291 16.12 -0.81 3.68
CA PRO A 291 15.97 -2.25 3.80
C PRO A 291 15.96 -2.68 5.29
N PRO A 292 15.29 -3.80 5.65
CA PRO A 292 15.23 -4.28 7.04
C PRO A 292 16.60 -4.52 7.66
N GLU A 293 17.55 -4.97 6.85
CA GLU A 293 18.90 -5.37 7.28
C GLU A 293 19.79 -4.19 7.68
N SER A 294 19.47 -2.96 7.23
CA SER A 294 20.26 -1.77 7.58
C SER A 294 19.79 -1.09 8.87
N LEU A 295 18.77 -1.62 9.54
CA LEU A 295 18.22 -1.02 10.76
C LEU A 295 18.93 -1.52 12.02
N GLU A 296 19.38 -0.59 12.85
CA GLU A 296 19.95 -0.91 14.15
C GLU A 296 18.86 -1.42 15.13
N VAL A 297 19.19 -2.43 15.94
CA VAL A 297 18.26 -3.08 16.89
C VAL A 297 17.61 -2.09 17.86
N GLN A 298 18.35 -1.08 18.31
CA GLN A 298 17.83 -0.05 19.21
C GLN A 298 16.77 0.80 18.50
N LYS A 299 17.00 1.17 17.23
CA LYS A 299 16.07 1.97 16.42
C LYS A 299 14.80 1.21 16.05
N VAL A 300 14.93 -0.10 15.79
CA VAL A 300 13.79 -1.02 15.65
C VAL A 300 12.94 -0.97 16.92
N SER A 301 13.56 -1.09 18.10
CA SER A 301 12.84 -1.08 19.37
C SER A 301 12.11 0.25 19.62
N SER A 302 12.77 1.39 19.39
CA SER A 302 12.13 2.72 19.53
C SER A 302 10.96 2.91 18.56
N THR A 303 11.05 2.41 17.33
CA THR A 303 9.94 2.45 16.35
C THR A 303 8.75 1.61 16.80
N LEU A 304 8.99 0.43 17.38
CA LEU A 304 7.92 -0.42 17.90
C LEU A 304 7.25 0.19 19.14
N ILE A 305 7.99 0.91 19.99
CA ILE A 305 7.42 1.69 21.10
C ILE A 305 6.55 2.84 20.56
N LEU A 306 6.99 3.51 19.49
CA LEU A 306 6.18 4.53 18.80
C LEU A 306 4.90 3.91 18.22
N ARG A 307 4.96 2.70 17.65
CA ARG A 307 3.78 1.96 17.16
C ARG A 307 2.75 1.75 18.26
N GLU A 308 3.18 1.20 19.40
CA GLU A 308 2.28 0.92 20.52
C GLU A 308 1.56 2.20 20.96
N TRP A 309 2.29 3.30 21.11
CA TRP A 309 1.69 4.58 21.44
C TRP A 309 0.74 5.06 20.33
N ALA A 310 1.12 4.99 19.06
CA ALA A 310 0.30 5.49 17.95
C ALA A 310 -1.06 4.78 17.84
N PHE A 311 -1.13 3.47 18.09
CA PHE A 311 -2.32 2.64 17.85
C PHE A 311 -3.06 2.16 19.10
N GLN A 312 -2.58 2.48 20.30
CA GLN A 312 -3.21 2.09 21.57
C GLN A 312 -4.65 2.61 21.72
N GLU A 313 -4.97 3.77 21.12
CA GLU A 313 -6.32 4.31 21.06
C GLU A 313 -6.79 4.42 19.61
N ALA A 314 -8.08 4.19 19.36
CA ALA A 314 -8.72 4.45 18.07
C ALA A 314 -8.99 5.95 17.86
N SER A 315 -7.96 6.80 18.04
CA SER A 315 -8.03 8.24 17.78
C SER A 315 -7.08 8.62 16.63
N PRO A 316 -7.55 9.36 15.62
CA PRO A 316 -6.69 9.86 14.55
C PRO A 316 -5.70 10.93 15.03
N ASP A 317 -5.88 11.50 16.23
CA ASP A 317 -5.09 12.62 16.73
C ASP A 317 -3.62 12.23 16.98
N ARG A 318 -3.36 11.01 17.44
CA ARG A 318 -1.99 10.51 17.65
C ARG A 318 -1.24 10.40 16.31
N LEU A 319 -1.91 9.90 15.27
CA LEU A 319 -1.35 9.83 13.92
C LEU A 319 -1.11 11.22 13.33
N LEU A 320 -2.03 12.16 13.56
CA LEU A 320 -1.86 13.54 13.13
C LEU A 320 -0.66 14.17 13.83
N ALA A 321 -0.52 14.02 15.16
CA ALA A 321 0.61 14.52 15.91
C ALA A 321 1.95 13.97 15.39
N ILE A 322 2.03 12.67 15.10
CA ILE A 322 3.21 12.06 14.48
C ILE A 322 3.50 12.69 13.12
N SER A 323 2.48 12.83 12.26
CA SER A 323 2.64 13.44 10.93
C SER A 323 3.15 14.88 11.02
N GLN A 324 2.70 15.66 12.01
CA GLN A 324 3.19 17.01 12.25
C GLN A 324 4.69 17.02 12.60
N VAL A 325 5.12 16.16 13.53
CA VAL A 325 6.54 16.09 13.93
C VAL A 325 7.42 15.57 12.80
N VAL A 326 7.03 14.47 12.16
CA VAL A 326 7.78 13.87 11.04
C VAL A 326 7.94 14.88 9.90
N SER A 327 6.92 15.72 9.66
CA SER A 327 7.01 16.76 8.63
C SER A 327 8.10 17.80 8.88
N LEU A 328 8.68 17.89 10.08
CA LEU A 328 9.77 18.81 10.39
C LEU A 328 11.15 18.27 10.00
N TYR A 329 11.27 16.97 9.72
CA TYR A 329 12.50 16.34 9.23
C TYR A 329 12.57 16.53 7.70
N ASP A 330 13.59 17.25 7.19
CA ASP A 330 13.79 17.49 5.74
C ASP A 330 14.96 16.67 5.18
N GLN A 331 16.11 16.81 5.83
CA GLN A 331 17.39 16.22 5.42
C GLN A 331 17.82 15.08 6.34
N ASP A 332 17.29 15.06 7.57
CA ASP A 332 17.57 14.03 8.56
C ASP A 332 16.65 12.84 8.38
N ASP A 333 17.18 11.64 8.62
CA ASP A 333 16.45 10.40 8.49
C ASP A 333 15.49 10.20 9.70
N PRO A 334 14.15 10.32 9.52
CA PRO A 334 13.21 10.17 10.63
C PRO A 334 13.25 8.75 11.23
N PHE A 335 13.73 7.75 10.49
CA PHE A 335 13.83 6.37 10.96
C PHE A 335 14.85 6.24 12.12
N GLN A 336 15.77 7.19 12.25
CA GLN A 336 16.76 7.23 13.33
C GLN A 336 16.26 7.92 14.60
N HIS A 337 15.14 8.65 14.52
CA HIS A 337 14.66 9.55 15.57
C HIS A 337 13.28 9.16 16.13
N ALA A 338 12.91 7.87 16.06
CA ALA A 338 11.59 7.40 16.49
C ALA A 338 11.22 7.78 17.95
N GLU A 339 12.21 7.79 18.86
CA GLU A 339 12.02 8.18 20.26
C GLU A 339 11.72 9.68 20.41
N ASP A 340 12.50 10.53 19.75
CA ASP A 340 12.30 11.99 19.73
C ASP A 340 10.95 12.35 19.09
N ILE A 341 10.61 11.64 18.01
CA ILE A 341 9.33 11.79 17.30
C ILE A 341 8.17 11.44 18.22
N LYS A 342 8.26 10.32 18.97
CA LYS A 342 7.26 9.94 19.96
C LYS A 342 7.10 11.02 21.03
N ALA A 343 8.19 11.44 21.67
CA ALA A 343 8.16 12.41 22.76
C ALA A 343 7.55 13.75 22.30
N SER A 344 7.91 14.21 21.12
CA SER A 344 7.36 15.44 20.54
C SER A 344 5.88 15.28 20.13
N ALA A 345 5.51 14.14 19.56
CA ALA A 345 4.15 13.86 19.15
C ALA A 345 3.22 13.72 20.36
N GLU A 346 3.70 13.17 21.48
CA GLU A 346 2.97 13.13 22.75
C GLU A 346 2.60 14.53 23.23
N VAL A 347 3.54 15.49 23.20
CA VAL A 347 3.27 16.89 23.57
C VAL A 347 2.24 17.52 22.64
N ILE A 348 2.36 17.32 21.32
CA ILE A 348 1.37 17.83 20.36
C ILE A 348 0.00 17.19 20.60
N TYR A 349 -0.06 15.89 20.84
CA TYR A 349 -1.30 15.16 21.11
C TYR A 349 -2.00 15.65 22.40
N VAL A 350 -1.24 15.84 23.48
CA VAL A 350 -1.77 16.45 24.72
C VAL A 350 -2.25 17.88 24.45
N GLY A 351 -1.51 18.63 23.64
CA GLY A 351 -1.92 19.93 23.13
C GLY A 351 -3.28 19.87 22.42
N LEU A 352 -3.41 19.02 21.40
CA LEU A 352 -4.63 18.82 20.59
C LEU A 352 -5.86 18.45 21.42
N ARG A 353 -5.67 17.70 22.51
CA ARG A 353 -6.77 17.27 23.41
C ARG A 353 -6.99 18.17 24.62
N SER A 354 -6.18 19.22 24.81
CA SER A 354 -6.46 20.27 25.77
C SER A 354 -7.52 21.21 25.20
N ASP A 355 -8.54 21.56 25.99
CA ASP A 355 -9.72 22.35 25.58
C ASP A 355 -9.36 23.63 24.81
N ALA A 356 -8.21 24.23 25.11
CA ALA A 356 -7.69 25.41 24.44
C ALA A 356 -7.35 25.17 22.95
N VAL A 357 -6.83 24.01 22.56
CA VAL A 357 -6.52 23.71 21.14
C VAL A 357 -7.75 23.19 20.42
N ALA A 358 -8.66 22.47 21.10
CA ALA A 358 -9.96 22.14 20.54
C ALA A 358 -10.75 23.43 20.21
N GLU A 359 -10.68 24.43 21.10
CA GLU A 359 -11.24 25.76 20.86
C GLU A 359 -10.50 26.51 19.75
N VAL A 360 -9.17 26.48 19.67
CA VAL A 360 -8.40 27.09 18.57
C VAL A 360 -8.66 26.40 17.22
N VAL A 361 -8.77 25.07 17.18
CA VAL A 361 -9.09 24.30 15.95
C VAL A 361 -10.53 24.55 15.53
N LYS A 362 -11.47 24.61 16.47
CA LYS A 362 -12.86 25.02 16.20
C LYS A 362 -12.91 26.44 15.67
N THR A 363 -12.22 27.38 16.33
CA THR A 363 -12.14 28.79 15.94
C THR A 363 -11.48 28.96 14.57
N SER A 364 -10.46 28.16 14.26
CA SER A 364 -9.82 28.09 12.94
C SER A 364 -10.81 27.57 11.88
N ARG A 365 -11.54 26.48 12.17
CA ARG A 365 -12.56 25.93 11.27
C ARG A 365 -13.70 26.93 11.02
N ASP A 366 -14.14 27.63 12.06
CA ASP A 366 -15.18 28.65 11.97
C ASP A 366 -14.68 29.85 11.14
N ALA A 367 -13.42 30.28 11.33
CA ALA A 367 -12.78 31.32 10.52
C ALA A 367 -12.64 30.94 9.03
N TYR A 368 -12.26 29.69 8.72
CA TYR A 368 -12.23 29.17 7.35
C TYR A 368 -13.63 29.09 6.74
N THR A 369 -14.63 28.69 7.52
CA THR A 369 -16.03 28.61 7.06
C THR A 369 -16.59 30.00 6.77
N GLN A 370 -16.38 30.96 7.66
CA GLN A 370 -16.74 32.36 7.47
C GLN A 370 -16.04 32.96 6.25
N THR A 371 -14.74 32.70 6.09
CA THR A 371 -13.97 33.17 4.92
C THR A 371 -14.52 32.60 3.61
N ASN A 372 -14.82 31.29 3.59
CA ASN A 372 -15.40 30.65 2.41
C ASN A 372 -16.79 31.20 2.07
N GLU A 373 -17.62 31.48 3.08
CA GLU A 373 -18.95 32.07 2.86
C GLU A 373 -18.84 33.51 2.33
N THR A 374 -17.93 34.33 2.87
CA THR A 374 -17.64 35.67 2.34
C THR A 374 -17.15 35.62 0.89
N VAL A 375 -16.26 34.67 0.57
CA VAL A 375 -15.80 34.44 -0.81
C VAL A 375 -16.96 34.03 -1.72
N ARG A 376 -17.82 33.11 -1.26
CA ARG A 376 -18.99 32.65 -2.00
C ARG A 376 -19.99 33.78 -2.24
N GLN A 377 -20.27 34.60 -1.22
CA GLN A 377 -21.16 35.75 -1.32
C GLN A 377 -20.61 36.81 -2.28
N ALA A 378 -19.31 37.10 -2.24
CA ALA A 378 -18.65 38.01 -3.17
C ALA A 378 -18.68 37.51 -4.62
N LEU A 379 -18.49 36.21 -4.84
CA LEU A 379 -18.61 35.58 -6.16
C LEU A 379 -20.04 35.63 -6.68
N LYS A 380 -21.03 35.32 -5.84
CA LYS A 380 -22.44 35.38 -6.21
C LYS A 380 -22.85 36.81 -6.57
N SER A 381 -22.47 37.79 -5.73
CA SER A 381 -22.71 39.22 -6.01
C SER A 381 -22.06 39.67 -7.32
N SER A 382 -20.85 39.20 -7.61
CA SER A 382 -20.18 39.47 -8.89
C SER A 382 -20.93 38.85 -10.08
N GLN A 383 -21.45 37.63 -9.94
CA GLN A 383 -22.24 36.97 -11.00
C GLN A 383 -23.56 37.69 -11.24
N ASP A 384 -24.28 38.06 -10.18
CA ASP A 384 -25.53 38.80 -10.26
C ASP A 384 -25.30 40.17 -10.93
N LEU A 385 -24.19 40.84 -10.61
CA LEU A 385 -23.81 42.09 -11.26
C LEU A 385 -23.49 41.90 -12.75
N ILE A 386 -22.70 40.87 -13.10
CA ILE A 386 -22.38 40.57 -14.51
C ILE A 386 -23.67 40.30 -15.29
N LYS A 387 -24.59 39.50 -14.72
CA LYS A 387 -25.87 39.19 -15.35
C LYS A 387 -26.70 40.44 -15.57
N ALA A 388 -26.89 41.25 -14.53
CA ALA A 388 -27.62 42.52 -14.64
C ALA A 388 -26.97 43.47 -15.65
N SER A 389 -25.64 43.52 -15.69
CA SER A 389 -24.90 44.34 -16.64
C SER A 389 -25.08 43.86 -18.08
N MET A 390 -25.05 42.56 -18.30
CA MET A 390 -25.25 41.95 -19.61
C MET A 390 -26.69 42.17 -20.12
N GLU A 391 -27.69 42.06 -19.23
CA GLU A 391 -29.08 42.38 -19.56
C GLU A 391 -29.23 43.85 -19.98
N ARG A 392 -28.63 44.79 -19.22
CA ARG A 392 -28.60 46.22 -19.57
C ARG A 392 -27.90 46.47 -20.92
N PHE A 393 -26.79 45.80 -21.17
CA PHE A 393 -26.03 45.92 -22.42
C PHE A 393 -26.82 45.37 -23.63
N LEU A 394 -27.43 44.19 -23.49
CA LEU A 394 -28.27 43.59 -24.54
C LEU A 394 -29.50 44.46 -24.84
N ALA A 395 -30.16 44.99 -23.82
CA ALA A 395 -31.25 45.95 -24.00
C ALA A 395 -30.79 47.19 -24.78
N GLY A 396 -29.58 47.68 -24.49
CA GLY A 396 -28.95 48.75 -25.26
C GLY A 396 -28.71 48.41 -26.73
N LEU A 397 -28.15 47.23 -27.02
CA LEU A 397 -27.93 46.77 -28.39
C LEU A 397 -29.25 46.63 -29.16
N VAL A 398 -30.29 46.10 -28.52
CA VAL A 398 -31.63 46.00 -29.11
C VAL A 398 -32.21 47.38 -29.38
N ALA A 399 -32.04 48.33 -28.45
CA ALA A 399 -32.48 49.71 -28.65
C ALA A 399 -31.74 50.37 -29.83
N VAL A 400 -30.41 50.23 -29.91
CA VAL A 400 -29.60 50.73 -31.05
C VAL A 400 -30.07 50.09 -32.36
N GLY A 401 -30.29 48.77 -32.38
CA GLY A 401 -30.81 48.05 -33.55
C GLY A 401 -32.20 48.49 -33.97
N ALA A 402 -33.10 48.73 -33.02
CA ALA A 402 -34.45 49.23 -33.30
C ALA A 402 -34.39 50.62 -33.95
N VAL A 403 -33.50 51.49 -33.47
CA VAL A 403 -33.30 52.83 -34.03
C VAL A 403 -32.72 52.77 -35.44
N THR A 404 -31.73 51.92 -35.69
CA THR A 404 -31.12 51.78 -37.02
C THR A 404 -32.12 51.22 -38.04
N ILE A 405 -32.93 50.23 -37.67
CA ILE A 405 -34.00 49.68 -38.52
C ILE A 405 -35.10 50.72 -38.78
N ALA A 406 -35.51 51.47 -37.74
CA ALA A 406 -36.50 52.53 -37.89
C ALA A 406 -36.01 53.67 -38.79
N ASN A 407 -34.71 54.00 -38.75
CA ASN A 407 -34.10 54.97 -39.67
C ASN A 407 -34.07 54.42 -41.10
N ALA A 408 -33.63 53.17 -41.29
CA ALA A 408 -33.55 52.53 -42.61
C ALA A 408 -34.92 52.37 -43.30
N SER A 409 -35.98 52.14 -42.53
CA SER A 409 -37.36 52.04 -43.01
C SER A 409 -38.05 53.40 -43.23
N ARG A 410 -37.36 54.52 -43.00
CA ARG A 410 -37.89 55.90 -43.06
C ARG A 410 -39.06 56.16 -42.10
N ALA A 411 -39.19 55.36 -41.05
CA ALA A 411 -40.20 55.56 -40.01
C ALA A 411 -39.83 56.72 -39.05
N LEU A 412 -38.53 57.06 -38.97
CA LEU A 412 -38.00 58.20 -38.22
C LEU A 412 -37.26 59.16 -39.15
N THR A 413 -37.25 60.45 -38.81
CA THR A 413 -36.39 61.46 -39.45
C THR A 413 -34.95 61.31 -38.94
N ASP A 414 -33.96 61.65 -39.78
CA ASP A 414 -32.53 61.52 -39.44
C ASP A 414 -32.14 62.32 -38.16
N ASP A 415 -32.78 63.45 -37.91
CA ASP A 415 -32.54 64.24 -36.70
C ASP A 415 -33.09 63.55 -35.43
N MET A 416 -34.24 62.88 -35.54
CA MET A 416 -34.82 62.14 -34.42
C MET A 416 -34.03 60.87 -34.10
N SER A 417 -33.51 60.17 -35.11
CA SER A 417 -32.69 58.97 -34.89
C SER A 417 -31.35 59.31 -34.23
N ARG A 418 -30.69 60.41 -34.65
CA ARG A 418 -29.46 60.92 -34.02
C ARG A 418 -29.67 61.32 -32.58
N LEU A 419 -30.74 62.07 -32.30
CA LEU A 419 -31.06 62.51 -30.94
C LEU A 419 -31.36 61.31 -30.03
N LEU A 420 -32.07 60.30 -30.52
CA LEU A 420 -32.36 59.09 -29.74
C LEU A 420 -31.11 58.22 -29.51
N MET A 421 -30.22 58.11 -30.49
CA MET A 421 -28.90 57.48 -30.32
C MET A 421 -28.06 58.21 -29.27
N LEU A 422 -28.08 59.54 -29.26
CA LEU A 422 -27.38 60.35 -28.25
C LEU A 422 -27.96 60.17 -26.85
N PHE A 423 -29.28 60.02 -26.70
CA PHE A 423 -29.90 59.66 -25.42
C PHE A 423 -29.48 58.27 -24.94
N ILE A 424 -29.43 57.27 -25.84
CA ILE A 424 -28.94 55.92 -25.50
C ILE A 424 -27.48 55.99 -25.06
N ALA A 425 -26.62 56.72 -25.79
CA ALA A 425 -25.22 56.91 -25.42
C ALA A 425 -25.09 57.59 -24.05
N GLY A 426 -25.84 58.67 -23.80
CA GLY A 426 -25.86 59.37 -22.52
C GLY A 426 -26.27 58.45 -21.36
N PHE A 427 -27.27 57.59 -21.57
CA PHE A 427 -27.69 56.59 -20.59
C PHE A 427 -26.55 55.60 -20.26
N PHE A 428 -25.82 55.10 -21.26
CA PHE A 428 -24.68 54.20 -21.03
C PHE A 428 -23.49 54.88 -20.34
N VAL A 429 -23.27 56.18 -20.59
CA VAL A 429 -22.27 56.97 -19.84
C VAL A 429 -22.64 57.05 -18.36
N VAL A 430 -23.91 57.31 -18.03
CA VAL A 430 -24.39 57.33 -16.65
C VAL A 430 -24.25 55.94 -16.01
N LEU A 431 -24.61 54.87 -16.71
CA LEU A 431 -24.42 53.50 -16.23
C LEU A 431 -22.94 53.15 -15.99
N ALA A 432 -22.03 53.59 -16.86
CA ALA A 432 -20.60 53.41 -16.68
C ALA A 432 -20.08 54.13 -15.42
N LEU A 433 -20.57 55.35 -15.17
CA LEU A 433 -20.20 56.13 -13.99
C LEU A 433 -20.74 55.48 -12.70
N VAL A 434 -21.98 55.01 -12.70
CA VAL A 434 -22.58 54.27 -11.57
C VAL A 434 -21.82 52.97 -11.31
N ALA A 435 -21.48 52.22 -12.35
CA ALA A 435 -20.70 50.99 -12.23
C ALA A 435 -19.31 51.24 -11.63
N LEU A 436 -18.66 52.35 -11.99
CA LEU A 436 -17.32 52.71 -11.54
C LEU A 436 -17.29 53.27 -10.11
N VAL A 437 -18.25 54.14 -9.76
CA VAL A 437 -18.27 54.90 -8.49
C VAL A 437 -19.03 54.18 -7.39
N ILE A 438 -20.10 53.45 -7.73
CA ILE A 438 -21.02 52.87 -6.74
C ILE A 438 -20.87 51.35 -6.71
N GLU A 439 -21.16 50.66 -7.81
CA GLU A 439 -21.20 49.19 -7.84
C GLU A 439 -19.80 48.56 -7.63
N GLY A 440 -18.77 49.15 -8.25
CA GLY A 440 -17.39 48.68 -8.14
C GLY A 440 -16.81 48.71 -6.71
N PRO A 441 -16.88 49.84 -5.99
CA PRO A 441 -16.42 49.91 -4.61
C PRO A 441 -17.21 49.01 -3.66
N LEU A 442 -18.54 48.92 -3.82
CA LEU A 442 -19.41 48.08 -2.99
C LEU A 442 -19.03 46.60 -3.07
N LEU A 443 -18.72 46.08 -4.26
CA LEU A 443 -18.22 44.71 -4.42
C LEU A 443 -16.90 44.45 -3.69
N SER A 444 -16.05 45.46 -3.57
CA SER A 444 -14.73 45.33 -2.95
C SER A 444 -14.76 45.37 -1.41
N LEU A 445 -15.81 45.94 -0.81
CA LEU A 445 -15.90 46.14 0.64
C LEU A 445 -15.88 44.82 1.41
N GLN A 446 -16.59 43.79 0.92
CA GLN A 446 -16.66 42.48 1.56
C GLN A 446 -15.28 41.81 1.66
N ILE A 447 -14.44 41.97 0.62
CA ILE A 447 -13.09 41.39 0.59
C ILE A 447 -12.07 42.26 1.33
N LYS A 448 -12.27 43.58 1.37
CA LYS A 448 -11.41 44.51 2.11
C LYS A 448 -11.57 44.35 3.62
N ASN A 449 -12.79 44.15 4.09
CA ASN A 449 -13.08 44.01 5.51
C ASN A 449 -12.82 42.61 6.05
N LEU A 450 -12.64 41.61 5.17
CA LEU A 450 -12.38 40.22 5.56
C LEU A 450 -11.27 40.04 6.60
N HIS A 451 -10.17 40.80 6.49
CA HIS A 451 -9.08 40.73 7.48
C HIS A 451 -9.52 41.22 8.87
N HIS A 452 -10.33 42.27 8.91
CA HIS A 452 -10.91 42.78 10.15
C HIS A 452 -11.96 41.81 10.73
N ASP A 453 -12.81 41.25 9.86
CA ASP A 453 -13.88 40.33 10.25
C ASP A 453 -13.33 39.01 10.80
N VAL A 454 -12.25 38.47 10.21
CA VAL A 454 -11.55 37.27 10.72
C VAL A 454 -10.88 37.57 12.05
N ARG A 455 -10.26 38.75 12.21
CA ARG A 455 -9.63 39.15 13.47
C ARG A 455 -10.61 39.31 14.63
N GLN A 456 -11.84 39.77 14.35
CA GLN A 456 -12.90 39.87 15.35
C GLN A 456 -13.57 38.52 15.64
N GLY A 457 -13.80 37.69 14.62
CA GLY A 457 -14.46 36.38 14.76
C GLY A 457 -13.55 35.29 15.34
N ALA A 458 -12.24 35.47 15.28
CA ALA A 458 -11.26 34.47 15.68
C ALA A 458 -10.08 35.08 16.47
N PRO A 459 -10.33 35.62 17.68
CA PRO A 459 -9.34 36.37 18.46
C PRO A 459 -8.16 35.51 18.96
N LEU A 460 -8.31 34.18 18.92
CA LEU A 460 -7.30 33.21 19.36
C LEU A 460 -6.30 32.82 18.27
N LEU A 461 -6.50 33.26 17.03
CA LEU A 461 -5.57 32.98 15.92
C LEU A 461 -4.36 33.91 15.97
N THR A 462 -3.18 33.38 15.64
CA THR A 462 -1.97 34.20 15.50
C THR A 462 -2.04 35.05 14.23
N GLU A 463 -1.29 36.15 14.19
CA GLU A 463 -1.26 37.06 13.03
C GLU A 463 -0.83 36.34 11.73
N ASP A 464 0.07 35.34 11.84
CA ASP A 464 0.49 34.52 10.71
C ASP A 464 -0.61 33.58 10.22
N GLN A 465 -1.44 33.03 11.12
CA GLN A 465 -2.59 32.21 10.76
C GLN A 465 -3.68 33.05 10.09
N ILE A 466 -3.96 34.25 10.63
CA ILE A 466 -4.90 35.22 10.02
C ILE A 466 -4.42 35.60 8.62
N ARG A 467 -3.12 35.84 8.45
CA ARG A 467 -2.52 36.11 7.13
C ARG A 467 -2.71 34.92 6.18
N SER A 468 -2.46 33.69 6.63
CA SER A 468 -2.65 32.49 5.82
C SER A 468 -4.08 32.29 5.29
N ILE A 469 -5.09 32.63 6.11
CA ILE A 469 -6.52 32.53 5.76
C ILE A 469 -6.91 33.65 4.79
N THR A 470 -6.49 34.89 5.08
CA THR A 470 -6.84 36.09 4.30
C THR A 470 -6.09 36.16 2.96
N GLU A 471 -4.92 35.53 2.86
CA GLU A 471 -4.14 35.42 1.61
C GLU A 471 -4.36 34.09 0.88
N SER A 472 -5.30 33.26 1.37
CA SER A 472 -5.62 31.98 0.75
C SER A 472 -5.90 32.12 -0.76
N ARG A 473 -5.56 31.08 -1.53
CA ARG A 473 -5.66 31.08 -2.99
C ARG A 473 -7.08 31.44 -3.48
N SER A 474 -8.11 31.06 -2.73
CA SER A 474 -9.51 31.38 -3.01
C SER A 474 -9.83 32.87 -2.83
N VAL A 475 -9.34 33.50 -1.76
CA VAL A 475 -9.51 34.94 -1.51
C VAL A 475 -8.76 35.74 -2.56
N THR A 476 -7.51 35.36 -2.87
CA THR A 476 -6.69 36.03 -3.88
C THR A 476 -7.32 35.96 -5.28
N LYS A 477 -7.79 34.78 -5.70
CA LYS A 477 -8.51 34.64 -6.99
C LYS A 477 -9.80 35.45 -7.02
N THR A 478 -10.54 35.52 -5.92
CA THR A 478 -11.78 36.29 -5.84
C THR A 478 -11.50 37.80 -5.87
N ARG A 479 -10.43 38.25 -5.21
CA ARG A 479 -9.95 39.64 -5.28
C ARG A 479 -9.63 40.05 -6.71
N ILE A 480 -8.88 39.21 -7.45
CA ILE A 480 -8.58 39.43 -8.87
C ILE A 480 -9.87 39.49 -9.68
N ARG A 481 -10.80 38.54 -9.47
CA ARG A 481 -12.07 38.50 -10.22
C ARG A 481 -12.93 39.74 -9.97
N VAL A 482 -13.03 40.21 -8.73
CA VAL A 482 -13.75 41.45 -8.40
C VAL A 482 -13.08 42.67 -9.05
N GLN A 483 -11.74 42.72 -9.06
CA GLN A 483 -11.01 43.77 -9.78
C GLN A 483 -11.28 43.74 -11.28
N THR A 484 -11.28 42.54 -11.89
CA THR A 484 -11.61 42.37 -13.31
C THR A 484 -13.02 42.86 -13.62
N VAL A 485 -14.02 42.49 -12.82
CA VAL A 485 -15.42 42.91 -13.02
C VAL A 485 -15.56 44.43 -12.91
N ARG A 486 -14.88 45.05 -11.93
CA ARG A 486 -14.89 46.50 -11.72
C ARG A 486 -14.37 47.29 -12.92
N ILE A 487 -13.43 46.73 -13.68
CA ILE A 487 -12.86 47.37 -14.87
C ILE A 487 -13.65 47.00 -16.12
N ALA A 488 -14.00 45.73 -16.27
CA ALA A 488 -14.64 45.21 -17.48
C ALA A 488 -16.02 45.82 -17.74
N ILE A 489 -16.87 45.96 -16.72
CA ILE A 489 -18.24 46.49 -16.90
C ILE A 489 -18.24 47.94 -17.43
N PRO A 490 -17.54 48.91 -16.81
CA PRO A 490 -17.44 50.26 -17.34
C PRO A 490 -16.83 50.31 -18.75
N VAL A 491 -15.83 49.47 -19.04
CA VAL A 491 -15.19 49.40 -20.37
C VAL A 491 -16.18 48.90 -21.43
N ILE A 492 -17.02 47.91 -21.12
CA ILE A 492 -18.04 47.40 -22.04
C ILE A 492 -19.11 48.46 -22.32
N TYR A 493 -19.55 49.20 -21.31
CA TYR A 493 -20.46 50.33 -21.54
C TYR A 493 -19.79 51.44 -22.36
N GLY A 494 -18.53 51.77 -22.05
CA GLY A 494 -17.76 52.76 -22.79
C GLY A 494 -17.55 52.38 -24.25
N SER A 495 -17.30 51.10 -24.56
CA SER A 495 -17.14 50.66 -25.95
C SER A 495 -18.44 50.80 -26.76
N LEU A 496 -19.60 50.56 -26.15
CA LEU A 496 -20.90 50.80 -26.78
C LEU A 496 -21.13 52.29 -27.04
N VAL A 497 -20.79 53.15 -26.09
CA VAL A 497 -20.85 54.61 -26.27
C VAL A 497 -19.95 55.05 -27.43
N CYS A 498 -18.71 54.57 -27.49
CA CYS A 498 -17.80 54.85 -28.60
C CYS A 498 -18.33 54.34 -29.93
N ALA A 499 -18.92 53.13 -29.96
CA ALA A 499 -19.53 52.59 -31.18
C ALA A 499 -20.69 53.45 -31.67
N ILE A 500 -21.57 53.89 -30.75
CA ILE A 500 -22.68 54.80 -31.06
C ILE A 500 -22.15 56.16 -31.56
N ALA A 501 -21.09 56.69 -30.94
CA ALA A 501 -20.49 57.96 -31.36
C ALA A 501 -19.88 57.87 -32.77
N ILE A 502 -19.13 56.81 -33.07
CA ILE A 502 -18.47 56.61 -34.37
C ILE A 502 -19.49 56.37 -35.48
N TRP A 503 -20.54 55.58 -35.22
CA TRP A 503 -21.50 55.18 -36.25
C TRP A 503 -22.70 56.12 -36.37
N GLY A 504 -23.10 56.75 -35.27
CA GLY A 504 -24.22 57.72 -35.24
C GLY A 504 -23.84 59.13 -35.66
N TYR A 505 -22.54 59.46 -35.62
CA TYR A 505 -21.96 60.75 -36.04
C TYR A 505 -20.72 60.54 -36.92
N PRO A 506 -20.85 60.05 -38.17
CA PRO A 506 -19.76 60.11 -39.15
C PRO A 506 -19.44 61.54 -39.57
#